data_AF-Q1IMZ3-F1
#
_entry.id   AF-Q1IMZ3-F1
#
_cell.length_a   1.000
_cell.length_b   1.000
_cell.length_c   1.000
_cell.angle_alpha   90.00
_cell.angle_beta   90.00
_cell.angle_gamma   90.00
#
_symmetry.space_group_name_H-M   'P 1'
#
loop_
_entity.id
_entity.type
_entity.pdbx_description
1 polymer ?
#
loop_
_entity_poly.entity_id
_entity_poly.type
_entity_poly.pdbx_seq_one_letter_code
_entity_poly.pdbx_strand_id
1 'polypeptide(L)'
;MANPRLERVLSHLRQYEHPLLAFDAREKGECVEVIIKFKDPPVPVHTYYFEVHPRDLDHPQFAWTFQRQLYDCMHDYFVEMFTHTPQNVRDYRTKH
;
A
#
# COMPACT_ATOMS: atom_id res chain seq x y z
N MET A 1 -17.44 16.82 -10.80
CA MET A 1 -16.48 16.46 -11.87
C MET A 1 -15.58 15.39 -11.31
N ALA A 2 -15.30 14.32 -12.05
CA ALA A 2 -14.39 13.29 -11.57
C ALA A 2 -12.97 13.84 -11.48
N ASN A 3 -12.24 13.52 -10.40
CA ASN A 3 -10.86 13.98 -10.23
C ASN A 3 -9.93 13.18 -11.16
N PRO A 4 -9.30 13.84 -12.16
CA PRO A 4 -8.52 13.15 -13.19
C PRO A 4 -7.31 12.41 -12.60
N ARG A 5 -6.78 12.87 -11.46
CA ARG A 5 -5.67 12.22 -10.76
C ARG A 5 -6.12 10.93 -10.08
N LEU A 6 -7.28 10.94 -9.43
CA LEU A 6 -7.87 9.73 -8.84
C LEU A 6 -8.17 8.70 -9.94
N GLU A 7 -8.79 9.13 -11.04
CA GLU A 7 -9.08 8.24 -12.17
C GLU A 7 -7.81 7.61 -12.76
N ARG A 8 -6.72 8.38 -12.86
CA ARG A 8 -5.42 7.87 -13.30
C ARG A 8 -4.89 6.78 -12.37
N VAL A 9 -4.92 7.00 -11.06
CA VAL A 9 -4.49 5.98 -10.07
C VAL A 9 -5.38 4.74 -10.16
N LEU A 10 -6.69 4.89 -10.15
CA LEU A 10 -7.64 3.77 -10.25
C LEU A 10 -7.44 2.99 -11.55
N SER A 11 -7.17 3.67 -12.67
CA SER A 11 -6.88 3.03 -13.96
C SER A 11 -5.61 2.18 -13.91
N HIS A 12 -4.56 2.66 -13.24
CA HIS A 12 -3.34 1.87 -13.02
C HIS A 12 -3.57 0.71 -12.03
N LEU A 13 -4.27 0.95 -10.91
CA LEU A 13 -4.57 -0.10 -9.94
C LEU A 13 -5.34 -1.27 -10.53
N ARG A 14 -6.23 -1.02 -11.50
CA ARG A 14 -6.97 -2.06 -12.23
C ARG A 14 -6.09 -3.02 -13.05
N GLN A 15 -4.82 -2.69 -13.28
CA GLN A 15 -3.87 -3.57 -13.97
C GLN A 15 -3.24 -4.60 -13.03
N TYR A 16 -3.42 -4.45 -11.72
CA TYR A 16 -2.88 -5.35 -10.72
C TYR A 16 -3.95 -6.30 -10.21
N GLU A 17 -3.64 -7.59 -10.24
CA GLU A 17 -4.42 -8.62 -9.57
C GLU A 17 -3.53 -9.30 -8.53
N HIS A 18 -3.99 -9.35 -7.29
CA HIS A 18 -3.31 -10.08 -6.23
C HIS A 18 -4.27 -11.10 -5.59
N PRO A 19 -3.84 -12.35 -5.34
CA PRO A 19 -4.72 -13.37 -4.76
C PRO A 19 -5.21 -13.01 -3.36
N LEU A 20 -4.39 -12.31 -2.57
CA LEU A 20 -4.70 -11.98 -1.17
C LEU A 20 -5.15 -10.54 -0.94
N LEU A 21 -4.82 -9.61 -1.84
CA LEU A 21 -4.94 -8.17 -1.59
C LEU A 21 -5.92 -7.55 -2.57
N ALA A 22 -6.71 -6.60 -2.08
CA ALA A 22 -7.51 -5.68 -2.86
C ALA A 22 -6.89 -4.29 -2.78
N PHE A 23 -6.81 -3.64 -3.94
CA PHE A 23 -6.30 -2.29 -4.08
C PHE A 23 -7.44 -1.33 -4.41
N ASP A 24 -7.45 -0.18 -3.75
CA ASP A 24 -8.43 0.88 -4.00
C ASP A 24 -7.75 2.25 -3.83
N ALA A 25 -8.43 3.33 -4.18
CA ALA A 25 -7.92 4.67 -3.96
C ALA A 25 -9.04 5.67 -3.70
N ARG A 26 -8.73 6.73 -2.95
CA ARG A 26 -9.65 7.85 -2.70
C ARG A 26 -8.93 9.19 -2.76
N GLU A 27 -9.70 10.25 -2.94
CA GLU A 27 -9.20 11.62 -2.85
C GLU A 27 -8.77 11.94 -1.42
N LYS A 28 -7.65 12.64 -1.27
CA LYS A 28 -7.17 13.15 0.01
C LYS A 28 -6.53 14.52 -0.18
N GLY A 29 -7.35 15.56 -0.14
CA GLY A 29 -6.93 16.92 -0.48
C GLY A 29 -6.46 16.99 -1.94
N GLU A 30 -5.22 17.42 -2.16
CA GLU A 30 -4.61 17.44 -3.50
C GLU A 30 -3.99 16.09 -3.89
N CYS A 31 -3.76 15.21 -2.91
CA CYS A 31 -3.17 13.89 -3.11
C CYS A 31 -4.25 12.83 -3.44
N VAL A 32 -3.77 11.67 -3.88
CA VAL A 32 -4.57 10.45 -3.93
C VAL A 32 -4.05 9.49 -2.88
N GLU A 33 -4.93 9.00 -2.00
CA GLU A 33 -4.59 7.98 -1.02
C GLU A 33 -4.92 6.60 -1.59
N VAL A 34 -3.91 5.74 -1.70
CA VAL A 34 -4.04 4.34 -2.09
C VAL A 34 -4.29 3.50 -0.85
N ILE A 35 -5.21 2.55 -0.98
CA ILE A 35 -5.68 1.67 0.07
C ILE A 35 -5.34 0.24 -0.32
N ILE A 36 -4.61 -0.47 0.54
CA ILE A 36 -4.29 -1.88 0.38
C ILE A 36 -4.90 -2.66 1.55
N LYS A 37 -5.76 -3.63 1.24
CA LYS A 37 -6.43 -4.47 2.25
C LYS A 37 -6.42 -5.94 1.86
N PHE A 38 -6.47 -6.84 2.83
CA PHE A 38 -6.72 -8.26 2.54
C PHE A 38 -8.15 -8.49 2.04
N LYS A 39 -8.29 -9.44 1.12
CA LYS A 39 -9.58 -10.01 0.73
C LYS A 39 -10.02 -10.95 1.85
N ASP A 40 -11.11 -10.61 2.53
CA ASP A 40 -11.78 -11.43 3.56
C ASP A 40 -10.82 -12.07 4.58
N PRO A 41 -10.08 -11.27 5.36
CA PRO A 41 -9.09 -11.82 6.26
C PRO A 41 -9.76 -12.60 7.41
N PRO A 42 -9.29 -13.81 7.75
CA PRO A 42 -9.86 -14.62 8.84
C PRO A 42 -9.59 -14.03 10.24
N VAL A 43 -8.68 -13.05 10.31
CA VAL A 43 -8.32 -12.30 11.52
C VAL A 43 -8.32 -10.80 11.18
N PRO A 44 -8.49 -9.89 12.15
CA PRO A 44 -8.35 -8.46 11.89
C PRO A 44 -6.94 -8.16 11.39
N VAL A 45 -6.82 -7.74 10.13
CA VAL A 45 -5.56 -7.23 9.55
C VAL A 45 -5.70 -5.73 9.31
N HIS A 46 -4.67 -4.97 9.68
CA HIS A 46 -4.62 -3.53 9.43
C HIS A 46 -4.73 -3.22 7.93
N THR A 47 -5.46 -2.17 7.55
CA THR A 47 -5.48 -1.67 6.17
C THR A 47 -4.31 -0.72 5.97
N TYR A 48 -3.48 -0.95 4.97
CA TYR A 48 -2.32 -0.11 4.70
C TYR A 48 -2.70 1.04 3.77
N TYR A 49 -2.17 2.24 4.03
CA TYR A 49 -2.46 3.45 3.27
C TYR A 49 -1.16 4.14 2.88
N PHE A 50 -1.08 4.65 1.66
CA PHE A 50 -0.02 5.57 1.27
C PHE A 50 -0.55 6.67 0.34
N GLU A 51 0.14 7.80 0.32
CA GLU A 51 -0.25 8.95 -0.49
C GLU A 51 0.60 9.03 -1.77
N VAL A 52 -0.07 9.37 -2.87
CA VAL A 52 0.57 9.75 -4.13
C VAL A 52 0.40 11.25 -4.30
N HIS A 53 1.51 11.97 -4.31
CA HIS A 53 1.50 13.42 -4.44
C HIS A 53 1.23 13.86 -5.89
N PRO A 54 0.62 15.05 -6.09
CA PRO A 54 0.42 15.66 -7.41
C PRO A 54 1.63 15.61 -8.33
N ARG A 55 2.81 15.94 -7.78
CA ARG A 55 4.08 15.97 -8.52
C ARG A 55 4.44 14.63 -9.16
N ASP A 56 4.10 13.52 -8.50
CA ASP A 56 4.41 12.17 -8.96
C ASP A 56 3.36 11.70 -9.97
N LEU A 57 2.10 12.09 -9.76
CA LEU A 57 0.97 11.83 -10.68
C LEU A 57 1.14 12.51 -12.03
N ASP A 58 1.65 13.74 -12.00
CA ASP A 58 1.86 14.57 -13.19
C ASP A 58 3.22 14.25 -13.87
N HIS A 59 4.04 13.37 -13.29
CA HIS A 59 5.36 13.01 -13.80
C HIS A 59 5.27 12.03 -14.99
N PRO A 60 6.09 12.20 -16.06
CA PRO A 60 6.09 11.30 -17.23
C PRO A 60 6.38 9.83 -16.89
N GLN A 61 7.14 9.58 -15.83
CA GLN A 61 7.50 8.23 -15.38
C GLN A 61 6.53 7.66 -14.33
N PHE A 62 5.35 8.27 -14.15
CA PHE A 62 4.36 7.89 -13.13
C PHE A 62 4.13 6.38 -13.05
N ALA A 63 3.94 5.71 -14.18
CA ALA A 63 3.65 4.26 -14.19
C ALA A 63 4.74 3.44 -13.49
N TRP A 64 6.01 3.77 -13.77
CA TRP A 64 7.15 3.05 -13.21
C TRP A 64 7.37 3.42 -11.73
N THR A 65 7.30 4.70 -11.39
CA THR A 65 7.47 5.16 -10.01
C THR A 65 6.35 4.65 -9.11
N PHE A 66 5.11 4.65 -9.60
CA PHE A 66 3.95 4.12 -8.90
C PHE A 66 4.06 2.61 -8.69
N GLN A 67 4.45 1.84 -9.71
CA GLN A 67 4.65 0.39 -9.56
C GLN A 67 5.70 0.09 -8.48
N ARG A 68 6.83 0.79 -8.51
CA ARG A 68 7.89 0.63 -7.52
C ARG A 68 7.37 0.94 -6.12
N GLN A 69 6.69 2.09 -5.95
CA GLN A 69 6.10 2.48 -4.68
C GLN A 69 5.09 1.45 -4.17
N LEU A 70 4.22 0.94 -5.04
CA LEU A 70 3.24 -0.10 -4.67
C LEU A 70 3.93 -1.36 -4.16
N TYR A 71 4.99 -1.82 -4.82
CA TYR A 71 5.74 -3.01 -4.40
C TYR A 71 6.51 -2.80 -3.10
N ASP A 72 7.13 -1.64 -2.93
CA ASP A 72 7.81 -1.26 -1.69
C ASP A 72 6.80 -1.24 -0.52
N CYS A 73 5.63 -0.62 -0.71
CA CYS A 73 4.56 -0.60 0.30
C CYS A 73 4.03 -2.00 0.62
N MET A 74 3.87 -2.88 -0.38
CA MET A 74 3.47 -4.26 -0.13
C MET A 74 4.51 -5.02 0.68
N HIS A 75 5.79 -4.86 0.33
CA HIS A 75 6.89 -5.48 1.06
C HIS A 75 6.88 -5.06 2.53
N ASP A 76 6.81 -3.76 2.79
CA ASP A 76 6.78 -3.21 4.15
C ASP A 76 5.55 -3.70 4.91
N TYR A 77 4.38 -3.68 4.28
CA TYR A 77 3.15 -4.17 4.87
C TYR A 77 3.23 -5.65 5.31
N PHE A 78 3.77 -6.53 4.46
CA PHE A 78 3.95 -7.94 4.82
C PHE A 78 4.98 -8.14 5.93
N VAL A 79 6.04 -7.33 5.94
CA VAL A 79 7.06 -7.36 6.99
C VAL A 79 6.49 -6.88 8.34
N GLU A 80 5.68 -5.84 8.35
CA GLU A 80 5.01 -5.33 9.56
C GLU A 80 4.02 -6.33 10.17
N MET A 81 3.47 -7.24 9.36
CA MET A 81 2.54 -8.27 9.83
C MET A 81 3.20 -9.41 10.63
N PHE A 82 4.53 -9.46 10.75
CA PHE A 82 5.18 -10.46 11.60
C PHE A 82 4.78 -10.28 13.07
N THR A 83 3.98 -11.21 13.60
CA THR A 83 3.66 -11.27 15.04
C THR A 83 4.87 -11.66 15.89
N HIS A 84 5.86 -12.34 15.30
CA HIS A 84 7.09 -12.75 15.94
C HIS A 84 8.26 -12.62 14.97
N THR A 85 9.34 -11.99 15.43
CA THR A 85 10.60 -11.89 14.69
C THR A 85 11.75 -12.44 15.55
N PRO A 86 12.87 -12.88 14.94
CA PRO A 86 14.06 -13.30 15.68
C PRO A 86 14.60 -12.23 16.64
N GLN A 87 14.44 -10.95 16.31
CA GLN A 87 14.77 -9.82 17.19
C GLN A 87 13.91 -9.83 18.46
N ASN A 88 12.58 -9.98 18.32
CA ASN A 88 11.66 -10.04 19.46
C ASN A 88 11.98 -11.21 20.39
N VAL A 89 12.37 -12.37 19.83
CA VAL A 89 12.75 -13.57 20.61
C VAL A 89 14.08 -13.35 21.37
N ARG A 90 15.06 -12.66 20.77
CA ARG A 90 16.31 -12.29 21.45
C ARG A 90 16.06 -11.31 22.59
N ASP A 91 15.20 -10.32 22.40
CA ASP A 91 14.88 -9.33 23.42
C ASP A 91 14.16 -9.94 24.63
N TYR A 92 13.28 -10.93 24.40
CA TYR A 92 12.65 -11.69 25.49
C TYR A 92 13.67 -12.50 26.30
N ARG A 93 14.62 -13.16 25.64
CA ARG A 93 15.65 -14.00 26.29
C ARG A 93 16.74 -13.22 27.02
N THR A 94 16.88 -11.92 26.78
CA THR A 94 17.92 -11.09 27.41
C THR A 94 17.40 -10.36 28.65
N LYS A 95 16.07 -10.34 28.86
CA LYS A 95 15.41 -9.70 30.01
C LYS A 95 15.05 -10.67 31.15
N HIS A 96 15.32 -11.96 30.98
CA HIS A 96 15.14 -13.04 31.96
C HIS A 96 16.42 -13.87 32.04
#